data_AF-A0A7S0G2W4-F1
#
_entry.id   AF-A0A7S0G2W4-F1
#
_cell.length_a   1.000
_cell.length_b   1.000
_cell.length_c   1.000
_cell.angle_alpha   90.00
_cell.angle_beta   90.00
_cell.angle_gamma   90.00
#
_symmetry.space_group_name_H-M   'P 1'
#
loop_
_entity.id
_entity.type
_entity.pdbx_description
1 polymer ?
#
loop_
_entity_poly.entity_id
_entity_poly.type
_entity_poly.pdbx_seq_one_letter_code
_entity_poly.pdbx_strand_id
1 'polypeptide(L)'
;MFSEELGLVVEVFRSDIGSMADCFESFGVACEVLGVTTKEPRFVLKDGGEIVLDKEVAALRDAWEATSFELDRLQANPKCVAEEQAGLAARKGMNFEVNFSVRETNWAILTMKNKPRVAVIRQEGSNGDREMVAAFHLAGFSVTDVAMSDLADQRITLDDFRGAAFVGGFSYADVLDSAKGWAGTIRHREQLRDQFTKFFERDDTFSLGICNGCQLLALLGVVPFAQDELSGVEQPRFVHNESGRYESRFVTVKLAESPSIMLKGMTGSRLGVW
;
A
#
# COMPACT_ATOMS: atom_id res chain seq x y z
N MET A 1 -0.38 -38.41 -9.46
CA MET A 1 0.08 -37.12 -8.88
C MET A 1 0.31 -36.06 -9.96
N PHE A 2 1.04 -36.37 -11.03
CA PHE A 2 1.44 -35.37 -12.05
C PHE A 2 0.46 -35.21 -13.23
N SER A 3 -0.74 -35.79 -13.13
CA SER A 3 -1.79 -35.57 -14.12
C SER A 3 -2.35 -34.16 -13.97
N GLU A 4 -2.48 -33.43 -15.08
CA GLU A 4 -3.09 -32.09 -15.14
C GLU A 4 -4.59 -32.17 -15.51
N GLU A 5 -5.27 -33.21 -15.03
CA GLU A 5 -6.71 -33.38 -15.21
C GLU A 5 -7.49 -32.29 -14.45
N LEU A 6 -8.71 -31.98 -14.92
CA LEU A 6 -9.57 -31.03 -14.23
C LEU A 6 -9.93 -31.53 -12.83
N GLY A 7 -9.80 -30.66 -11.84
CA GLY A 7 -10.11 -30.98 -10.46
C GLY A 7 -9.95 -29.78 -9.54
N LEU A 8 -10.27 -29.99 -8.26
CA LEU A 8 -10.15 -28.99 -7.21
C LEU A 8 -9.76 -29.67 -5.89
N VAL A 9 -8.99 -28.96 -5.07
CA VAL A 9 -8.68 -29.34 -3.69
C VAL A 9 -9.28 -28.26 -2.79
N VAL A 10 -10.10 -28.66 -1.83
CA VAL A 10 -10.76 -27.74 -0.88
C VAL A 10 -10.44 -28.17 0.53
N GLU A 11 -10.11 -27.20 1.39
CA GLU A 11 -9.96 -27.40 2.82
C GLU A 11 -11.29 -27.06 3.52
N VAL A 12 -11.77 -27.97 4.37
CA VAL A 12 -13.02 -27.81 5.14
C VAL A 12 -12.79 -28.15 6.61
N PHE A 13 -13.67 -27.69 7.49
CA PHE A 13 -13.69 -28.21 8.85
C PHE A 13 -14.03 -29.70 8.85
N ARG A 14 -13.48 -30.43 9.81
CA ARG A 14 -13.73 -31.88 9.95
C ARG A 14 -15.21 -32.21 10.09
N SER A 15 -15.99 -31.32 10.71
CA SER A 15 -17.44 -31.47 10.85
C SER A 15 -18.18 -31.46 9.52
N ASP A 16 -17.60 -30.84 8.49
CA ASP A 16 -18.28 -30.51 7.25
C ASP A 16 -17.94 -31.49 6.12
N ILE A 17 -17.05 -32.47 6.39
CA ILE A 17 -16.60 -33.48 5.40
C ILE A 17 -17.80 -34.26 4.84
N GLY A 18 -18.70 -34.73 5.71
CA GLY A 18 -19.89 -35.49 5.30
C GLY A 18 -20.81 -34.66 4.40
N SER A 19 -21.16 -33.45 4.85
CA SER A 19 -22.01 -32.54 4.06
C SER A 19 -21.37 -32.14 2.72
N MET A 20 -20.04 -32.02 2.66
CA MET A 20 -19.34 -31.70 1.42
C MET A 20 -19.38 -32.87 0.45
N ALA A 21 -19.14 -34.09 0.94
CA ALA A 21 -19.24 -35.31 0.13
C ALA A 21 -20.65 -35.51 -0.43
N ASP A 22 -21.68 -35.39 0.40
CA ASP A 22 -23.09 -35.49 0.00
C ASP A 22 -23.44 -34.44 -1.08
N CYS A 23 -22.92 -33.21 -0.93
CA CYS A 23 -23.10 -32.14 -1.90
C CYS A 23 -22.51 -32.51 -3.26
N PHE A 24 -21.24 -32.91 -3.33
CA PHE A 24 -20.61 -33.30 -4.59
C PHE A 24 -21.26 -34.53 -5.22
N GLU A 25 -21.63 -35.53 -4.41
CA GLU A 25 -22.32 -36.73 -4.88
C GLU A 25 -23.69 -36.38 -5.51
N SER A 26 -24.41 -35.40 -4.95
CA SER A 26 -25.67 -34.91 -5.52
C SER A 26 -25.53 -34.31 -6.94
N PHE A 27 -24.33 -33.86 -7.31
CA PHE A 27 -23.98 -33.39 -8.64
C PHE A 27 -23.26 -34.45 -9.50
N GLY A 28 -23.11 -35.68 -9.00
CA GLY A 28 -22.38 -36.75 -9.68
C GLY A 28 -20.87 -36.51 -9.78
N VAL A 29 -20.31 -35.70 -8.87
CA VAL A 29 -18.89 -35.38 -8.81
C VAL A 29 -18.23 -36.22 -7.72
N ALA A 30 -17.13 -36.91 -8.06
CA ALA A 30 -16.36 -37.67 -7.08
C ALA A 30 -15.66 -36.73 -6.09
N CYS A 31 -15.74 -37.05 -4.80
CA CYS A 31 -15.11 -36.28 -3.73
C CYS A 31 -14.36 -37.24 -2.79
N GLU A 32 -13.04 -37.09 -2.75
CA GLU A 32 -12.15 -37.96 -1.97
C GLU A 32 -11.46 -37.18 -0.86
N VAL A 33 -11.34 -37.80 0.32
CA VAL A 33 -10.62 -37.21 1.45
C VAL A 33 -9.13 -37.46 1.27
N LEU A 34 -8.38 -36.39 0.95
CA LEU A 34 -6.94 -36.49 0.68
C LEU A 34 -6.08 -36.51 1.95
N GLY A 35 -6.51 -35.83 3.02
CA GLY A 35 -5.70 -35.72 4.24
C GLY A 35 -6.12 -34.56 5.14
N VAL A 36 -5.15 -34.06 5.92
CA VAL A 36 -5.33 -32.97 6.87
C VAL A 36 -4.18 -31.97 6.76
N THR A 37 -4.49 -30.69 6.95
CA THR A 37 -3.47 -29.66 7.16
C THR A 37 -2.98 -29.69 8.61
N THR A 38 -1.73 -29.27 8.83
CA THR A 38 -1.14 -29.23 10.18
C THR A 38 -0.39 -27.92 10.38
N LYS A 39 -0.06 -27.62 11.64
CA LYS A 39 0.78 -26.45 11.99
C LYS A 39 2.27 -26.69 11.73
N GLU A 40 2.69 -27.95 11.60
CA GLU A 40 4.08 -28.28 11.31
C GLU A 40 4.36 -27.97 9.83
N PRO A 41 5.47 -27.28 9.50
CA PRO A 41 5.80 -26.91 8.12
C PRO A 41 6.38 -28.09 7.35
N ARG A 42 5.64 -29.21 7.31
CA ARG A 42 6.07 -30.49 6.74
C ARG A 42 4.98 -31.07 5.85
N PHE A 43 5.38 -31.54 4.69
CA PHE A 43 4.53 -32.23 3.73
C PHE A 43 4.84 -33.72 3.75
N VAL A 44 3.82 -34.52 4.05
CA VAL A 44 3.92 -35.99 4.06
C VAL A 44 2.85 -36.56 3.13
N LEU A 45 3.31 -37.28 2.11
CA LEU A 45 2.45 -38.06 1.24
C LEU A 45 2.62 -39.54 1.54
N LYS A 46 1.48 -40.22 1.68
CA LYS A 46 1.42 -41.67 1.86
C LYS A 46 0.63 -42.31 0.74
N ASP A 47 1.08 -43.48 0.32
CA ASP A 47 0.29 -44.40 -0.50
C ASP A 47 0.04 -45.66 0.33
N GLY A 48 -1.21 -45.83 0.75
CA GLY A 48 -1.57 -46.78 1.81
C GLY A 48 -0.78 -46.52 3.10
N GLY A 49 0.03 -47.49 3.50
CA GLY A 49 0.87 -47.41 4.71
C GLY A 49 2.27 -46.86 4.48
N GLU A 50 2.71 -46.70 3.23
CA GLU A 50 4.08 -46.33 2.87
C GLU A 50 4.21 -44.81 2.71
N ILE A 51 5.32 -44.25 3.20
CA ILE A 51 5.66 -42.84 3.01
C ILE A 51 6.37 -42.69 1.66
N VAL A 52 5.71 -42.02 0.72
CA VAL A 52 6.22 -41.78 -0.65
C VAL A 52 7.02 -40.48 -0.72
N LEU A 53 6.60 -39.46 0.03
CA LEU A 53 7.33 -38.20 0.14
C LEU A 53 7.22 -37.64 1.56
N ASP A 54 8.34 -37.17 2.08
CA ASP A 54 8.42 -36.52 3.37
C ASP A 54 9.46 -35.40 3.31
N LYS A 55 8.99 -34.15 3.29
CA LYS A 55 9.82 -32.97 3.10
C LYS A 55 9.33 -31.80 3.94
N GLU A 56 10.24 -30.91 4.29
CA GLU A 56 9.87 -29.58 4.78
C GLU A 56 9.21 -28.78 3.66
N VAL A 57 8.14 -28.06 3.99
CA VAL A 57 7.42 -27.20 3.04
C VAL A 57 8.33 -26.12 2.47
N ALA A 58 9.25 -25.59 3.29
CA ALA A 58 10.23 -24.61 2.85
C ALA A 58 11.12 -25.15 1.72
N ALA A 59 11.60 -26.39 1.82
CA ALA A 59 12.43 -27.00 0.79
C ALA A 59 11.66 -27.21 -0.53
N LEU A 60 10.39 -27.58 -0.46
CA LEU A 60 9.52 -27.71 -1.65
C LEU A 60 9.28 -26.35 -2.32
N ARG A 61 9.00 -25.31 -1.52
CA ARG A 61 8.83 -23.95 -2.02
C ARG A 61 10.14 -23.42 -2.63
N ASP A 62 11.29 -23.67 -2.02
CA ASP A 62 12.58 -23.23 -2.55
C ASP A 62 12.88 -23.87 -3.90
N ALA A 63 12.52 -25.14 -4.08
CA ALA A 63 12.60 -25.80 -5.38
C ALA A 63 11.63 -25.17 -6.40
N TRP A 64 10.42 -24.81 -5.98
CA TRP A 64 9.42 -24.17 -6.83
C TRP A 64 9.83 -22.76 -7.26
N GLU A 65 10.41 -21.96 -6.36
CA GLU A 65 10.83 -20.57 -6.62
C GLU A 65 12.22 -20.45 -7.24
N ALA A 66 12.98 -21.54 -7.39
CA ALA A 66 14.37 -21.49 -7.83
C ALA A 66 14.54 -20.72 -9.15
N THR A 67 13.66 -20.97 -10.13
CA THR A 67 13.69 -20.26 -11.41
C THR A 67 13.36 -18.77 -11.26
N SER A 68 12.36 -18.41 -10.43
CA SER A 68 12.00 -17.02 -10.14
C SER A 68 13.22 -16.26 -9.60
N PHE A 69 13.93 -16.84 -8.63
CA PHE A 69 15.10 -16.20 -8.03
C PHE A 69 16.26 -16.03 -9.00
N GLU A 70 16.51 -16.98 -9.90
CA GLU A 70 17.53 -16.79 -10.95
C GLU A 70 17.16 -15.65 -11.91
N LEU A 71 15.87 -15.54 -12.30
CA LEU A 71 15.41 -14.45 -13.15
C LEU A 71 15.50 -13.10 -12.43
N ASP A 72 15.14 -13.03 -11.15
CA ASP A 72 15.20 -11.79 -10.38
C ASP A 72 16.64 -11.29 -10.20
N ARG A 73 17.63 -12.19 -10.03
CA ARG A 73 19.06 -11.80 -9.98
C ARG A 73 19.57 -11.16 -11.26
N LEU A 74 18.94 -11.43 -12.40
CA LEU A 74 19.30 -10.81 -13.68
C LEU A 74 18.70 -9.41 -13.85
N GLN A 75 17.70 -9.04 -13.04
CA GLN A 75 16.88 -7.84 -13.24
C GLN A 75 16.84 -6.90 -12.02
N ALA A 76 17.32 -7.35 -10.86
CA ALA A 76 17.33 -6.62 -9.60
C ALA A 76 18.71 -6.69 -8.94
N ASN A 77 18.91 -5.91 -7.89
CA ASN A 77 20.10 -6.01 -7.04
C ASN A 77 20.21 -7.42 -6.44
N PRO A 78 21.26 -8.21 -6.78
CA PRO A 78 21.37 -9.60 -6.33
C PRO A 78 21.42 -9.76 -4.81
N LYS A 79 21.84 -8.72 -4.07
CA LYS A 79 21.83 -8.73 -2.59
C LYS A 79 20.41 -8.75 -2.04
N CYS A 80 19.54 -7.87 -2.52
CA CYS A 80 18.13 -7.82 -2.11
C CYS A 80 17.40 -9.12 -2.47
N VAL A 81 17.69 -9.70 -3.64
CA VAL A 81 17.13 -10.99 -4.06
C VAL A 81 17.59 -12.12 -3.13
N ALA A 82 18.87 -12.15 -2.75
CA ALA A 82 19.39 -13.13 -1.81
C ALA A 82 18.79 -12.98 -0.40
N GLU A 83 18.56 -11.74 0.06
CA GLU A 83 17.87 -11.45 1.32
C GLU A 83 16.42 -11.92 1.30
N GLU A 84 15.68 -11.68 0.21
CA GLU A 84 14.31 -12.17 0.05
C GLU A 84 14.27 -13.70 0.08
N GLN A 85 15.12 -14.36 -0.71
CA GLN A 85 15.18 -15.83 -0.75
C GLN A 85 15.50 -16.43 0.62
N ALA A 86 16.53 -15.92 1.30
CA ALA A 86 16.90 -16.39 2.64
C ALA A 86 15.78 -16.14 3.65
N GLY A 87 15.09 -14.99 3.53
CA GLY A 87 13.98 -14.62 4.40
C GLY A 87 12.75 -15.51 4.25
N LEU A 88 12.44 -15.98 3.04
CA LEU A 88 11.27 -16.84 2.80
C LEU A 88 11.32 -18.14 3.59
N ALA A 89 12.49 -18.76 3.77
CA ALA A 89 12.65 -20.01 4.52
C ALA A 89 12.17 -19.90 5.97
N ALA A 90 12.33 -18.73 6.60
CA ALA A 90 11.92 -18.47 7.97
C ALA A 90 10.68 -17.57 8.10
N ARG A 91 10.09 -17.12 6.98
CA ARG A 91 9.00 -16.15 6.97
C ARG A 91 7.77 -16.75 7.66
N LYS A 92 7.28 -16.03 8.68
CA LYS A 92 6.00 -16.32 9.35
C LYS A 92 4.93 -15.36 8.84
N GLY A 93 3.67 -15.65 9.16
CA GLY A 93 2.56 -14.74 8.89
C GLY A 93 2.81 -13.35 9.47
N MET A 94 2.21 -12.33 8.85
CA MET A 94 2.28 -10.95 9.34
C MET A 94 1.58 -10.82 10.69
N ASN A 95 2.20 -10.12 11.62
CA ASN A 95 1.63 -9.84 12.94
C ASN A 95 1.14 -8.40 12.98
N PHE A 96 -0.17 -8.23 13.06
CA PHE A 96 -0.81 -6.93 13.23
C PHE A 96 -1.17 -6.69 14.69
N GLU A 97 -0.97 -5.45 15.14
CA GLU A 97 -1.27 -4.99 16.49
C GLU A 97 -1.94 -3.63 16.37
N VAL A 98 -3.22 -3.54 16.73
CA VAL A 98 -4.00 -2.30 16.58
C VAL A 98 -4.33 -1.77 17.96
N ASN A 99 -3.65 -0.69 18.35
CA ASN A 99 -3.76 -0.11 19.71
C ASN A 99 -4.80 1.01 19.82
N PHE A 100 -5.72 1.07 18.85
CA PHE A 100 -6.82 2.03 18.80
C PHE A 100 -8.11 1.35 18.34
N SER A 101 -9.25 2.00 18.57
CA SER A 101 -10.54 1.50 18.09
C SER A 101 -10.77 1.94 16.64
N VAL A 102 -10.88 0.98 15.73
CA VAL A 102 -11.37 1.23 14.36
C VAL A 102 -12.89 1.36 14.42
N ARG A 103 -13.43 2.49 13.96
CA ARG A 103 -14.87 2.77 13.92
C ARG A 103 -15.20 3.53 12.65
N GLU A 104 -16.41 3.31 12.14
CA GLU A 104 -16.95 4.11 11.05
C GLU A 104 -17.16 5.56 11.50
N THR A 105 -17.03 6.49 10.56
CA THR A 105 -17.34 7.90 10.79
C THR A 105 -18.81 8.04 11.18
N ASN A 106 -19.07 8.79 12.26
CA ASN A 106 -20.42 9.00 12.76
C ASN A 106 -21.33 9.63 11.69
N TRP A 107 -22.55 9.11 11.52
CA TRP A 107 -23.56 9.62 10.60
C TRP A 107 -23.78 11.13 10.71
N ALA A 108 -23.78 11.70 11.92
CA ALA A 108 -23.95 13.14 12.13
C ALA A 108 -22.83 13.98 11.48
N ILE A 109 -21.61 13.45 11.42
CA ILE A 109 -20.48 14.07 10.71
C ILE A 109 -20.69 13.92 9.19
N LEU A 110 -21.07 12.73 8.75
CA LEU A 110 -21.33 12.44 7.33
C LEU A 110 -22.47 13.28 6.74
N THR A 111 -23.46 13.68 7.54
CA THR A 111 -24.59 14.52 7.08
C THR A 111 -24.46 16.00 7.44
N MET A 112 -23.33 16.41 8.02
CA MET A 112 -23.11 17.82 8.36
C MET A 112 -23.16 18.69 7.09
N LYS A 113 -23.84 19.85 7.15
CA LYS A 113 -23.94 20.76 6.00
C LYS A 113 -22.62 21.48 5.70
N ASN A 114 -21.93 21.96 6.73
CA ASN A 114 -20.72 22.78 6.61
C ASN A 114 -19.47 21.93 6.87
N LYS A 115 -19.17 21.00 5.97
CA LYS A 115 -17.98 20.14 6.08
C LYS A 115 -16.71 20.91 5.68
N PRO A 116 -15.56 20.67 6.34
CA PRO A 116 -14.28 21.18 5.87
C PRO A 116 -14.00 20.70 4.44
N ARG A 117 -13.52 21.61 3.60
CA ARG A 117 -13.18 21.30 2.20
C ARG A 117 -11.77 20.75 2.10
N VAL A 118 -11.60 19.68 1.32
CA VAL A 118 -10.30 19.09 0.98
C VAL A 118 -10.13 19.09 -0.53
N ALA A 119 -9.02 19.64 -1.00
CA ALA A 119 -8.59 19.52 -2.39
C ALA A 119 -7.79 18.22 -2.53
N VAL A 120 -8.30 17.28 -3.33
CA VAL A 120 -7.52 16.13 -3.78
C VAL A 120 -6.84 16.54 -5.08
N ILE A 121 -5.55 16.85 -4.97
CA ILE A 121 -4.76 17.48 -6.03
C ILE A 121 -4.05 16.39 -6.83
N ARG A 122 -4.27 16.39 -8.15
CA ARG A 122 -3.65 15.48 -9.09
C ARG A 122 -2.96 16.21 -10.25
N GLN A 123 -1.97 15.54 -10.83
CA GLN A 123 -1.28 15.98 -12.03
C GLN A 123 -1.47 14.96 -13.16
N GLU A 124 -1.15 15.33 -14.41
CA GLU A 124 -1.04 14.36 -15.49
C GLU A 124 -0.13 13.18 -15.12
N GLY A 125 -0.63 11.95 -15.32
CA GLY A 125 0.05 10.71 -14.93
C GLY A 125 -0.20 10.24 -13.48
N SER A 126 -0.82 11.05 -12.63
CA SER A 126 -1.35 10.57 -11.34
C SER A 126 -2.45 9.52 -11.56
N ASN A 127 -2.58 8.57 -10.65
CA ASN A 127 -3.55 7.48 -10.77
C ASN A 127 -4.18 7.01 -9.44
N GLY A 128 -3.84 7.66 -8.32
CA GLY A 128 -4.38 7.34 -7.00
C GLY A 128 -5.41 8.33 -6.46
N ASP A 129 -6.07 9.07 -7.35
CA ASP A 129 -7.02 10.13 -7.01
C ASP A 129 -8.37 9.61 -6.53
N ARG A 130 -8.89 8.54 -7.14
CA ARG A 130 -10.25 8.07 -6.87
C ARG A 130 -10.40 7.49 -5.46
N GLU A 131 -9.46 6.67 -5.03
CA GLU A 131 -9.43 6.10 -3.70
C GLU A 131 -9.11 7.15 -2.63
N MET A 132 -8.29 8.16 -2.96
CA MET A 132 -8.04 9.30 -2.07
C MET A 132 -9.33 10.11 -1.86
N VAL A 133 -10.06 10.40 -2.94
CA VAL A 133 -11.37 11.06 -2.86
C VAL A 133 -12.34 10.25 -1.99
N ALA A 134 -12.43 8.94 -2.23
CA ALA A 134 -13.29 8.05 -1.46
C ALA A 134 -12.92 8.04 0.03
N ALA A 135 -11.64 7.96 0.37
CA ALA A 135 -11.16 7.94 1.76
C ALA A 135 -11.53 9.24 2.50
N PHE A 136 -11.29 10.41 1.91
CA PHE A 136 -11.70 11.68 2.52
C PHE A 136 -13.21 11.83 2.61
N HIS A 137 -13.96 11.35 1.62
CA HIS A 137 -15.43 11.37 1.67
C HIS A 137 -15.96 10.50 2.83
N LEU A 138 -15.42 9.29 3.01
CA LEU A 138 -15.74 8.39 4.12
C LEU A 138 -15.32 8.95 5.49
N ALA A 139 -14.29 9.78 5.54
CA ALA A 139 -13.90 10.53 6.73
C ALA A 139 -14.79 11.76 7.02
N GLY A 140 -15.74 12.08 6.13
CA GLY A 140 -16.74 13.14 6.33
C GLY A 140 -16.37 14.51 5.80
N PHE A 141 -15.38 14.62 4.92
CA PHE A 141 -14.99 15.87 4.28
C PHE A 141 -15.87 16.21 3.07
N SER A 142 -15.88 17.50 2.68
CA SER A 142 -16.33 17.92 1.36
C SER A 142 -15.13 17.88 0.42
N VAL A 143 -15.13 16.97 -0.53
CA VAL A 143 -13.94 16.68 -1.35
C VAL A 143 -14.09 17.28 -2.74
N THR A 144 -13.05 17.94 -3.24
CA THR A 144 -12.97 18.46 -4.60
C THR A 144 -11.79 17.80 -5.30
N ASP A 145 -12.03 17.16 -6.44
CA ASP A 145 -10.96 16.76 -7.37
C ASP A 145 -10.40 18.03 -8.04
N VAL A 146 -9.10 18.25 -7.90
CA VAL A 146 -8.43 19.45 -8.39
C VAL A 146 -7.26 19.01 -9.27
N ALA A 147 -7.37 19.24 -10.57
CA ALA A 147 -6.21 19.09 -11.45
C ALA A 147 -5.27 20.29 -11.27
N MET A 148 -3.97 20.08 -11.43
CA MET A 148 -3.00 21.18 -11.43
C MET A 148 -3.32 22.28 -12.46
N SER A 149 -3.98 21.94 -13.57
CA SER A 149 -4.46 22.92 -14.56
C SER A 149 -5.59 23.81 -14.02
N ASP A 150 -6.46 23.31 -13.15
CA ASP A 150 -7.50 24.15 -12.53
C ASP A 150 -6.89 25.24 -11.63
N LEU A 151 -5.82 24.90 -10.90
CA LEU A 151 -5.06 25.85 -10.09
C LEU A 151 -4.25 26.83 -10.96
N ALA A 152 -3.65 26.33 -12.04
CA ALA A 152 -2.83 27.13 -12.95
C ALA A 152 -3.66 28.14 -13.75
N ASP A 153 -4.87 27.74 -14.15
CA ASP A 153 -5.82 28.58 -14.89
C ASP A 153 -6.70 29.41 -13.94
N GLN A 154 -6.45 29.35 -12.63
CA GLN A 154 -7.20 30.08 -11.60
C GLN A 154 -8.72 29.78 -11.59
N ARG A 155 -9.12 28.60 -12.07
CA ARG A 155 -10.51 28.12 -11.98
C ARG A 155 -10.91 27.82 -10.54
N ILE A 156 -9.92 27.52 -9.71
CA ILE A 156 -10.06 27.30 -8.28
C ILE A 156 -8.78 27.75 -7.55
N THR A 157 -8.90 28.12 -6.27
CA THR A 157 -7.75 28.47 -5.44
C THR A 157 -7.71 27.68 -4.13
N LEU A 158 -6.52 27.50 -3.55
CA LEU A 158 -6.31 26.81 -2.27
C LEU A 158 -6.81 27.59 -1.05
N ASP A 159 -7.17 28.87 -1.21
CA ASP A 159 -7.74 29.71 -0.15
C ASP A 159 -9.06 29.14 0.40
N ASP A 160 -9.80 28.42 -0.45
CA ASP A 160 -11.09 27.80 -0.14
C ASP A 160 -11.00 26.51 0.69
N PHE A 161 -9.80 25.98 0.91
CA PHE A 161 -9.58 24.64 1.45
C PHE A 161 -8.95 24.66 2.83
N ARG A 162 -9.34 23.67 3.64
CA ARG A 162 -8.71 23.34 4.92
C ARG A 162 -7.69 22.22 4.78
N GLY A 163 -7.87 21.34 3.79
CA GLY A 163 -6.95 20.25 3.50
C GLY A 163 -6.50 20.23 2.05
N ALA A 164 -5.24 19.84 1.82
CA ALA A 164 -4.72 19.50 0.50
C ALA A 164 -4.10 18.10 0.53
N ALA A 165 -4.66 17.18 -0.26
CA ALA A 165 -4.19 15.81 -0.39
C ALA A 165 -3.56 15.60 -1.77
N PHE A 166 -2.28 15.24 -1.80
CA PHE A 166 -1.51 14.99 -3.00
C PHE A 166 -1.48 13.48 -3.28
N VAL A 167 -2.04 13.11 -4.43
CA VAL A 167 -2.32 11.72 -4.78
C VAL A 167 -1.06 10.95 -5.20
N GLY A 168 -1.16 9.63 -5.19
CA GLY A 168 -0.14 8.74 -5.74
C GLY A 168 -0.18 8.65 -7.28
N GLY A 169 0.79 7.90 -7.82
CA GLY A 169 0.90 7.58 -9.25
C GLY A 169 2.26 7.95 -9.83
N PHE A 170 2.27 8.29 -11.12
CA PHE A 170 3.50 8.56 -11.86
C PHE A 170 3.35 9.90 -12.60
N SER A 171 3.33 11.01 -11.86
CA SER A 171 3.17 12.32 -12.51
C SER A 171 4.28 12.55 -13.53
N TYR A 172 3.90 12.94 -14.76
CA TYR A 172 4.81 12.99 -15.91
C TYR A 172 5.55 11.66 -16.20
N ALA A 173 4.94 10.52 -15.87
CA ALA A 173 5.54 9.19 -15.94
C ALA A 173 6.87 9.06 -15.17
N ASP A 174 7.07 9.90 -14.15
CA ASP A 174 8.32 10.03 -13.39
C ASP A 174 9.56 10.34 -14.26
N VAL A 175 9.35 10.92 -15.45
CA VAL A 175 10.44 11.41 -16.30
C VAL A 175 11.13 12.58 -15.60
N LEU A 176 12.48 12.56 -15.59
CA LEU A 176 13.35 13.43 -14.79
C LEU A 176 13.35 13.13 -13.27
N ASP A 177 12.93 11.92 -12.89
CA ASP A 177 12.65 11.40 -11.54
C ASP A 177 11.25 11.72 -11.01
N SER A 178 10.81 10.86 -10.10
CA SER A 178 9.47 10.89 -9.54
C SER A 178 9.09 12.24 -8.94
N ALA A 179 7.91 12.71 -9.33
CA ALA A 179 7.30 13.99 -8.93
C ALA A 179 8.10 15.26 -9.28
N LYS A 180 9.26 15.20 -9.95
CA LYS A 180 10.03 16.41 -10.27
C LYS A 180 9.33 17.32 -11.26
N GLY A 181 8.66 16.78 -12.27
CA GLY A 181 7.85 17.59 -13.20
C GLY A 181 6.70 18.31 -12.48
N TRP A 182 6.06 17.63 -11.52
CA TRP A 182 5.01 18.21 -10.70
C TRP A 182 5.55 19.31 -9.78
N ALA A 183 6.65 19.05 -9.07
CA ALA A 183 7.32 20.05 -8.24
C ALA A 183 7.78 21.27 -9.06
N GLY A 184 8.33 21.04 -10.27
CA GLY A 184 8.75 22.08 -11.19
C GLY A 184 7.59 22.96 -11.65
N THR A 185 6.42 22.37 -11.91
CA THR A 185 5.20 23.12 -12.26
C THR A 185 4.82 24.11 -11.16
N ILE A 186 4.90 23.69 -9.89
CA ILE A 186 4.59 24.54 -8.73
C ILE A 186 5.68 25.60 -8.53
N ARG A 187 6.97 25.20 -8.54
CA ARG A 187 8.10 26.08 -8.23
C ARG A 187 8.34 27.17 -9.27
N HIS A 188 8.13 26.87 -10.56
CA HIS A 188 8.49 27.75 -11.67
C HIS A 188 7.34 28.59 -12.22
N ARG A 189 6.13 28.44 -11.69
CA ARG A 189 5.01 29.34 -11.95
C ARG A 189 4.74 30.17 -10.70
N GLU A 190 5.09 31.46 -10.75
CA GLU A 190 4.97 32.39 -9.62
C GLU A 190 3.60 32.31 -8.94
N GLN A 191 2.52 32.36 -9.73
CA GLN A 191 1.16 32.26 -9.20
C GLN A 191 0.86 30.95 -8.46
N LEU A 192 1.40 29.81 -8.89
CA LEU A 192 1.24 28.55 -8.18
C LEU A 192 2.12 28.52 -6.93
N ARG A 193 3.39 28.89 -7.06
CA ARG A 193 4.34 28.96 -5.95
C ARG A 193 3.75 29.76 -4.80
N ASP A 194 3.30 30.98 -5.05
CA ASP A 194 2.78 31.88 -4.03
C ASP A 194 1.50 31.32 -3.38
N GLN A 195 0.65 30.68 -4.18
CA GLN A 195 -0.57 30.04 -3.70
C GLN A 195 -0.29 28.84 -2.77
N PHE A 196 0.67 27.99 -3.11
CA PHE A 196 1.07 26.86 -2.27
C PHE A 196 1.80 27.33 -1.00
N THR A 197 2.71 28.31 -1.11
CA THR A 197 3.38 28.92 0.05
C THR A 197 2.35 29.46 1.03
N LYS A 198 1.41 30.29 0.55
CA LYS A 198 0.33 30.84 1.38
C LYS A 198 -0.52 29.74 2.01
N PHE A 199 -0.79 28.63 1.32
CA PHE A 199 -1.53 27.52 1.89
C PHE A 199 -0.75 26.87 3.06
N PHE A 200 0.54 26.58 2.87
CA PHE A 200 1.35 25.92 3.90
C PHE A 200 1.66 26.82 5.12
N GLU A 201 1.65 28.14 4.96
CA GLU A 201 1.86 29.11 6.05
C GLU A 201 0.60 29.35 6.91
N ARG A 202 -0.56 28.80 6.53
CA ARG A 202 -1.80 28.96 7.31
C ARG A 202 -1.88 27.97 8.46
N ASP A 203 -2.02 28.49 9.67
CA ASP A 203 -2.22 27.73 10.91
C ASP A 203 -3.52 26.90 10.96
N ASP A 204 -4.43 27.10 10.00
CA ASP A 204 -5.72 26.42 9.91
C ASP A 204 -5.82 25.38 8.77
N THR A 205 -4.67 24.94 8.26
CA THR A 205 -4.58 23.97 7.16
C THR A 205 -3.89 22.68 7.57
N PHE A 206 -4.14 21.63 6.78
CA PHE A 206 -3.37 20.39 6.82
C PHE A 206 -3.05 19.91 5.40
N SER A 207 -1.99 19.10 5.29
CA SER A 207 -1.64 18.44 4.03
C SER A 207 -1.37 16.94 4.23
N LEU A 208 -1.56 16.17 3.16
CA LEU A 208 -1.24 14.74 3.09
C LEU A 208 -0.62 14.43 1.73
N GLY A 209 0.54 13.80 1.70
CA GLY A 209 1.13 13.27 0.47
C GLY A 209 1.27 11.77 0.55
N ILE A 210 0.72 11.04 -0.42
CA ILE A 210 0.83 9.57 -0.51
C ILE A 210 1.64 9.21 -1.76
N CYS A 211 2.63 8.33 -1.62
CA CYS A 211 3.48 7.87 -2.72
C CYS A 211 4.09 9.07 -3.50
N ASN A 212 3.68 9.30 -4.75
CA ASN A 212 4.10 10.44 -5.57
C ASN A 212 3.81 11.80 -4.93
N GLY A 213 2.71 11.93 -4.20
CA GLY A 213 2.41 13.11 -3.40
C GLY A 213 3.39 13.32 -2.24
N CYS A 214 3.89 12.24 -1.63
CA CYS A 214 4.93 12.34 -0.59
C CYS A 214 6.26 12.80 -1.19
N GLN A 215 6.63 12.24 -2.34
CA GLN A 215 7.81 12.65 -3.11
C GLN A 215 7.73 14.14 -3.50
N LEU A 216 6.56 14.60 -3.95
CA LEU A 216 6.30 16.01 -4.23
C LEU A 216 6.52 16.89 -2.99
N LEU A 217 5.89 16.56 -1.86
CA LEU A 217 6.02 17.37 -0.64
C LEU A 217 7.46 17.43 -0.14
N ALA A 218 8.24 16.34 -0.28
CA ALA A 218 9.66 16.34 0.02
C ALA A 218 10.45 17.28 -0.93
N LEU A 219 10.14 17.24 -2.23
CA LEU A 219 10.73 18.15 -3.22
C LEU A 219 10.31 19.61 -3.03
N LEU A 220 9.15 19.90 -2.44
CA LEU A 220 8.73 21.24 -2.05
C LEU A 220 9.33 21.69 -0.70
N GLY A 221 9.96 20.77 0.04
CA GLY A 221 10.55 21.05 1.35
C GLY A 221 9.51 21.21 2.47
N VAL A 222 8.37 20.52 2.34
CA VAL A 222 7.30 20.50 3.36
C VAL A 222 7.49 19.34 4.35
N VAL A 223 8.09 18.24 3.90
CA VAL A 223 8.35 17.04 4.71
C VAL A 223 9.79 16.55 4.48
N PRO A 224 10.35 15.76 5.41
CA PRO A 224 9.83 15.43 6.74
C PRO A 224 10.11 16.48 7.82
N PHE A 225 11.10 17.34 7.65
CA PHE A 225 11.45 18.36 8.63
C PHE A 225 10.88 19.72 8.23
N ALA A 226 10.67 20.62 9.18
CA ALA A 226 10.29 21.99 8.85
C ALA A 226 11.49 22.75 8.23
N GLN A 227 11.24 23.78 7.43
CA GLN A 227 12.32 24.51 6.72
C GLN A 227 13.27 25.25 7.66
N ASP A 228 12.80 25.61 8.85
CA ASP A 228 13.58 26.20 9.94
C ASP A 228 14.39 25.16 10.73
N GLU A 229 14.01 23.87 10.69
CA GLU A 229 14.78 22.77 11.27
C GLU A 229 15.91 22.30 10.35
N LEU A 230 15.63 22.13 9.06
CA LEU A 230 16.57 21.62 8.06
C LEU A 230 16.40 22.35 6.73
N SER A 231 17.54 22.81 6.19
CA SER A 231 17.53 23.51 4.91
C SER A 231 17.01 22.61 3.80
N GLY A 232 16.40 23.21 2.77
CA GLY A 232 15.80 22.45 1.67
C GLY A 232 16.77 21.50 0.95
N VAL A 233 18.09 21.76 1.01
CA VAL A 233 19.13 20.93 0.38
C VAL A 233 19.48 19.70 1.22
N GLU A 234 19.30 19.78 2.54
CA GLU A 234 19.65 18.71 3.49
C GLU A 234 18.46 17.79 3.80
N GLN A 235 17.25 18.20 3.43
CA GLN A 235 16.05 17.38 3.53
C GLN A 235 16.24 16.04 2.77
N PRO A 236 15.83 14.90 3.37
CA PRO A 236 15.92 13.62 2.70
C PRO A 236 15.09 13.61 1.40
N ARG A 237 15.48 12.69 0.51
CA ARG A 237 14.85 12.49 -0.79
C ARG A 237 14.42 11.04 -0.94
N PHE A 238 13.27 10.86 -1.57
CA PHE A 238 12.86 9.56 -2.08
C PHE A 238 13.49 9.37 -3.44
N VAL A 239 14.36 8.37 -3.55
CA VAL A 239 15.13 8.03 -4.75
C VAL A 239 14.82 6.58 -5.14
N HIS A 240 15.50 6.07 -6.17
CA HIS A 240 15.36 4.67 -6.56
C HIS A 240 15.61 3.71 -5.39
N ASN A 241 14.78 2.68 -5.32
CA ASN A 241 14.94 1.60 -4.36
C ASN A 241 16.30 0.90 -4.55
N GLU A 242 16.88 0.43 -3.45
CA GLU A 242 18.13 -0.34 -3.49
C GLU A 242 18.00 -1.63 -4.31
N SER A 243 16.80 -2.20 -4.43
CA SER A 243 16.52 -3.35 -5.29
C SER A 243 16.71 -3.05 -6.78
N GLY A 244 16.74 -1.78 -7.18
CA GLY A 244 16.75 -1.36 -8.58
C GLY A 244 15.43 -1.60 -9.31
N ARG A 245 14.36 -1.97 -8.59
CA ARG A 245 13.04 -2.28 -9.16
C ARG A 245 11.91 -1.52 -8.46
N TYR A 246 10.79 -1.45 -9.15
CA TYR A 246 9.51 -1.10 -8.55
C TYR A 246 9.05 -2.25 -7.63
N GLU A 247 8.61 -1.91 -6.42
CA GLU A 247 8.14 -2.87 -5.42
C GLU A 247 6.66 -2.63 -5.14
N SER A 248 5.82 -3.63 -5.43
CA SER A 248 4.42 -3.66 -5.01
C SER A 248 4.28 -4.72 -3.94
N ARG A 249 4.25 -4.30 -2.66
CA ARG A 249 4.36 -5.20 -1.52
C ARG A 249 3.35 -4.79 -0.46
N PHE A 250 2.66 -5.77 0.10
CA PHE A 250 1.92 -5.56 1.34
C PHE A 250 2.88 -5.72 2.51
N VAL A 251 3.19 -4.63 3.18
CA VAL A 251 4.22 -4.55 4.22
C VAL A 251 3.62 -4.29 5.60
N THR A 252 4.34 -4.70 6.64
CA THR A 252 3.97 -4.38 8.02
C THR A 252 4.79 -3.19 8.50
N VAL A 253 4.13 -2.10 8.90
CA VAL A 253 4.76 -0.89 9.44
C VAL A 253 4.40 -0.71 10.90
N LYS A 254 5.34 -0.16 11.69
CA LYS A 254 5.10 0.25 13.08
C LYS A 254 4.98 1.76 13.15
N LEU A 255 3.92 2.26 13.76
CA LEU A 255 3.70 3.69 13.95
C LEU A 255 4.54 4.19 15.12
N ALA A 256 5.49 5.08 14.84
CA ALA A 256 6.26 5.78 15.86
C ALA A 256 5.48 6.98 16.43
N GLU A 257 5.91 7.47 17.58
CA GLU A 257 5.43 8.74 18.10
C GLU A 257 5.86 9.88 17.18
N SER A 258 4.94 10.80 16.86
CA SER A 258 5.20 11.92 15.95
C SER A 258 4.19 13.05 16.18
N PRO A 259 4.47 14.29 15.71
CA PRO A 259 3.52 15.40 15.77
C PRO A 259 2.36 15.27 14.75
N SER A 260 2.30 14.20 13.94
CA SER A 260 1.28 14.04 12.91
C SER A 260 -0.13 13.99 13.50
N ILE A 261 -0.96 14.96 13.11
CA ILE A 261 -2.37 15.00 13.51
C ILE A 261 -3.18 13.82 12.98
N MET A 262 -2.78 13.25 11.84
CA MET A 262 -3.49 12.14 11.18
C MET A 262 -3.24 10.79 11.86
N LEU A 263 -2.12 10.66 12.57
CA LEU A 263 -1.71 9.41 13.24
C LEU A 263 -1.90 9.48 14.76
N LYS A 264 -2.56 10.53 15.26
CA LYS A 264 -2.78 10.74 16.69
C LYS A 264 -3.56 9.58 17.29
N GLY A 265 -3.04 9.02 18.39
CA GLY A 265 -3.65 7.89 19.09
C GLY A 265 -3.38 6.52 18.46
N MET A 266 -2.58 6.45 17.39
CA MET A 266 -2.25 5.19 16.70
C MET A 266 -0.84 4.67 17.04
N THR A 267 -0.05 5.44 17.80
CA THR A 267 1.34 5.11 18.19
C THR A 267 1.47 3.70 18.75
N GLY A 268 2.52 3.00 18.33
CA GLY A 268 2.83 1.63 18.74
C GLY A 268 2.13 0.55 17.92
N SER A 269 1.06 0.89 17.19
CA SER A 269 0.35 -0.07 16.34
C SER A 269 1.26 -0.62 15.23
N ARG A 270 1.06 -1.89 14.86
CA ARG A 270 1.65 -2.57 13.71
C ARG A 270 0.55 -2.85 12.70
N LEU A 271 0.61 -2.18 11.55
CA LEU A 271 -0.44 -2.22 10.54
C LEU A 271 0.10 -2.79 9.23
N GLY A 272 -0.77 -3.47 8.49
CA GLY A 272 -0.51 -3.83 7.10
C GLY A 272 -0.84 -2.65 6.20
N VAL A 273 0.08 -2.30 5.30
CA VAL A 273 -0.10 -1.23 4.31
C VAL A 273 0.35 -1.72 2.94
N TRP A 274 -0.35 -1.27 1.91
CA TRP A 274 0.05 -1.41 0.51
C TRP A 274 0.97 -0.28 0.09
#